data_AF-X0VG00-F1
#
_entry.id   AF-X0VG00-F1
#
_cell.length_a   1.000
_cell.length_b   1.000
_cell.length_c   1.000
_cell.angle_alpha   90.00
_cell.angle_beta   90.00
_cell.angle_gamma   90.00
#
_symmetry.space_group_name_H-M   'P 1'
#
loop_
_entity.id
_entity.type
_entity.pdbx_description
1 polymer ?
#
loop_
_entity_poly.entity_id
_entity_poly.type
_entity_poly.pdbx_seq_one_letter_code
_entity_poly.pdbx_strand_id
1 'polypeptide(L)'
;GDIVSLDLGAVFMGFQGDAAVTVGVGEISPQARQLVETAEGALKAGVVAAYSGTRLGDISAAIQHYAESRGYSLVREYTGHGIGREMHEEPQIPNFGIAGSGPVLNRGMTFALEPMVNSGDWRTRLGDNHWTVFTADGSFSAHFEHTIAITNAEPEVLTIV
;
A
#
# COMPACT_ATOMS: atom_id res chain seq x y z
N GLY A 1 18.21 -1.14 -15.54
CA GLY A 1 17.78 0.11 -14.92
C GLY A 1 17.35 -0.18 -13.51
N ASP A 2 17.33 0.84 -12.68
CA ASP A 2 16.84 0.75 -11.29
C ASP A 2 15.32 0.95 -11.25
N ILE A 3 14.70 0.64 -10.11
CA ILE A 3 13.36 1.09 -9.78
C ILE A 3 13.46 2.05 -8.59
N VAL A 4 12.58 3.05 -8.56
CA VAL A 4 12.55 4.08 -7.51
C VAL A 4 11.10 4.32 -7.12
N SER A 5 10.82 4.23 -5.83
CA SER A 5 9.54 4.67 -5.25
C SER A 5 9.64 6.14 -4.88
N LEU A 6 8.62 6.90 -5.27
CA LEU A 6 8.42 8.30 -4.88
C LEU A 6 7.15 8.34 -4.04
N ASP A 7 7.25 8.92 -2.86
CA ASP A 7 6.19 8.97 -1.84
C ASP A 7 6.00 10.45 -1.45
N LEU A 8 4.78 10.96 -1.62
CA LEU A 8 4.46 12.38 -1.68
C LEU A 8 3.26 12.76 -0.81
N GLY A 9 3.55 13.22 0.40
CA GLY A 9 2.57 13.86 1.28
C GLY A 9 2.36 15.36 0.98
N ALA A 10 1.11 15.83 1.11
CA ALA A 10 0.76 17.24 1.02
C ALA A 10 -0.25 17.68 2.09
N VAL A 11 -0.01 18.85 2.70
CA VAL A 11 -0.95 19.50 3.63
C VAL A 11 -1.63 20.68 2.93
N PHE A 12 -2.95 20.63 2.77
CA PHE A 12 -3.73 21.72 2.19
C PHE A 12 -4.98 22.02 3.02
N MET A 13 -5.14 23.28 3.44
CA MET A 13 -6.28 23.73 4.25
C MET A 13 -6.54 22.86 5.50
N GLY A 14 -5.47 22.33 6.09
CA GLY A 14 -5.53 21.46 7.26
C GLY A 14 -6.04 20.05 6.97
N PHE A 15 -5.94 19.58 5.73
CA PHE A 15 -6.12 18.18 5.34
C PHE A 15 -4.83 17.62 4.73
N GLN A 16 -4.62 16.33 4.90
CA GLN A 16 -3.49 15.56 4.40
C GLN A 16 -3.92 14.78 3.16
N GLY A 17 -3.05 14.70 2.17
CA GLY A 17 -3.15 13.74 1.08
C GLY A 17 -1.81 13.04 0.93
N ASP A 18 -1.87 11.74 0.63
CA ASP A 18 -0.68 10.91 0.51
C ASP A 18 -0.80 9.93 -0.66
N ALA A 19 0.34 9.71 -1.34
CA ALA A 19 0.41 8.91 -2.55
C ALA A 19 1.86 8.53 -2.88
N ALA A 20 2.01 7.30 -3.36
CA ALA A 20 3.28 6.75 -3.76
C ALA A 20 3.20 5.99 -5.09
N VAL A 21 4.30 6.06 -5.84
CA VAL A 21 4.45 5.36 -7.13
C VAL A 21 5.86 4.81 -7.27
N THR A 22 5.98 3.56 -7.73
CA THR A 22 7.27 3.01 -8.16
C THR A 22 7.44 3.15 -9.66
N VAL A 23 8.54 3.77 -10.09
CA VAL A 23 8.88 3.99 -11.51
C VAL A 23 10.21 3.32 -11.87
N GLY A 24 10.35 2.93 -13.14
CA GLY A 24 11.61 2.43 -13.68
C GLY A 24 12.51 3.55 -14.20
N VAL A 25 13.81 3.46 -13.91
CA VAL A 25 14.83 4.38 -14.43
C VAL A 25 15.50 3.75 -15.65
N GLY A 26 15.14 4.26 -16.84
CA GLY A 26 15.58 3.71 -18.12
C GLY A 26 14.95 2.34 -18.40
N GLU A 27 15.70 1.43 -19.02
CA GLU A 27 15.23 0.08 -19.28
C GLU A 27 15.43 -0.83 -18.05
N ILE A 28 14.34 -1.21 -17.40
CA ILE A 28 14.33 -2.13 -16.26
C ILE A 28 14.21 -3.60 -16.71
N SER A 29 14.68 -4.52 -15.86
CA SER A 29 14.57 -5.96 -16.16
C SER A 29 13.11 -6.42 -16.17
N PRO A 30 12.79 -7.54 -16.85
CA PRO A 30 11.45 -8.15 -16.80
C PRO A 30 10.99 -8.45 -15.37
N GLN A 31 11.89 -8.88 -14.50
CA GLN A 31 11.59 -9.18 -13.10
C GLN A 31 11.21 -7.90 -12.33
N ALA A 32 11.96 -6.81 -12.50
CA ALA A 32 11.64 -5.53 -11.88
C ALA A 32 10.30 -4.99 -12.40
N ARG A 33 10.02 -5.14 -13.70
CA ARG A 33 8.73 -4.76 -14.28
C ARG A 33 7.57 -5.54 -13.65
N GLN A 34 7.71 -6.86 -13.54
CA GLN A 34 6.69 -7.71 -12.91
C GLN A 34 6.46 -7.37 -11.43
N LEU A 35 7.50 -7.01 -10.70
CA LEU A 35 7.38 -6.54 -9.31
C LEU A 35 6.54 -5.25 -9.24
N VAL A 36 6.87 -4.26 -10.07
CA VAL A 36 6.15 -2.97 -10.12
C VAL A 36 4.68 -3.19 -10.49
N GLU A 37 4.40 -3.98 -11.53
CA GLU A 37 3.04 -4.34 -11.94
C GLU A 37 2.28 -5.09 -10.83
N THR A 38 2.97 -5.94 -10.08
CA THR A 38 2.36 -6.69 -8.97
C THR A 38 2.02 -5.78 -7.79
N ALA A 39 2.89 -4.84 -7.43
CA ALA A 39 2.62 -3.88 -6.37
C ALA A 39 1.44 -2.97 -6.71
N GLU A 40 1.39 -2.43 -7.93
CA GLU A 40 0.26 -1.63 -8.40
C GLU A 40 -1.04 -2.45 -8.44
N GLY A 41 -0.96 -3.70 -8.90
CA GLY A 41 -2.10 -4.61 -8.94
C GLY A 41 -2.60 -5.01 -7.54
N ALA A 42 -1.71 -5.14 -6.55
CA ALA A 42 -2.08 -5.41 -5.17
C ALA A 42 -2.83 -4.23 -4.56
N LEU A 43 -2.37 -2.99 -4.81
CA LEU A 43 -3.10 -1.78 -4.41
C LEU A 43 -4.50 -1.77 -5.02
N LYS A 44 -4.62 -2.00 -6.32
CA LYS A 44 -5.92 -2.07 -7.02
C LYS A 44 -6.84 -3.12 -6.41
N ALA A 45 -6.32 -4.30 -6.04
CA ALA A 45 -7.09 -5.34 -5.38
C ALA A 45 -7.61 -4.89 -4.00
N GLY A 46 -6.78 -4.18 -3.22
CA GLY A 46 -7.17 -3.60 -1.94
C GLY A 46 -8.26 -2.54 -2.08
N VAL A 47 -8.09 -1.60 -3.03
CA VAL A 47 -9.10 -0.57 -3.34
C VAL A 47 -10.42 -1.21 -3.73
N VAL A 48 -10.41 -2.22 -4.61
CA VAL A 48 -11.63 -2.93 -5.02
C VAL A 48 -12.28 -3.67 -3.84
N ALA A 49 -11.60 -3.99 -2.75
CA ALA A 49 -12.22 -4.62 -1.58
C ALA A 49 -12.79 -3.62 -0.55
N ALA A 50 -12.50 -2.33 -0.71
CA ALA A 50 -12.79 -1.28 0.27
C ALA A 50 -14.20 -0.67 0.11
N TYR A 51 -15.25 -1.46 0.37
CA TYR A 51 -16.64 -0.99 0.33
C TYR A 51 -17.23 -0.75 1.72
N SER A 52 -18.18 0.19 1.83
CA SER A 52 -18.93 0.36 3.08
C SER A 52 -19.65 -0.94 3.47
N GLY A 53 -19.49 -1.36 4.72
CA GLY A 53 -20.04 -2.60 5.25
C GLY A 53 -19.13 -3.83 5.17
N THR A 54 -18.04 -3.78 4.39
CA THR A 54 -16.97 -4.80 4.49
C THR A 54 -16.10 -4.54 5.72
N ARG A 55 -15.12 -5.39 5.98
CA ARG A 55 -14.17 -5.23 7.08
C ARG A 55 -12.78 -4.93 6.56
N LEU A 56 -11.99 -4.24 7.38
CA LEU A 56 -10.61 -3.89 7.04
C LEU A 56 -9.77 -5.10 6.61
N GLY A 57 -9.95 -6.25 7.26
CA GLY A 57 -9.25 -7.48 6.89
C GLY A 57 -9.59 -8.00 5.49
N ASP A 58 -10.71 -7.58 4.87
CA ASP A 58 -11.03 -7.87 3.48
C ASP A 58 -10.07 -7.13 2.52
N ILE A 59 -9.71 -5.88 2.84
CA ILE A 59 -8.69 -5.11 2.11
C ILE A 59 -7.34 -5.82 2.22
N SER A 60 -6.92 -6.10 3.46
CA SER A 60 -5.64 -6.75 3.75
C SER A 60 -5.51 -8.12 3.06
N ALA A 61 -6.57 -8.93 3.10
CA ALA A 61 -6.57 -10.24 2.45
C ALA A 61 -6.55 -10.15 0.93
N ALA A 62 -7.21 -9.15 0.32
CA ALA A 62 -7.19 -8.93 -1.12
C ALA A 62 -5.79 -8.54 -1.62
N ILE A 63 -5.13 -7.60 -0.92
CA ILE A 63 -3.74 -7.19 -1.18
C ILE A 63 -2.82 -8.42 -1.07
N GLN A 64 -2.92 -9.16 0.04
CA GLN A 64 -2.12 -10.35 0.28
C GLN A 64 -2.27 -11.41 -0.79
N HIS A 65 -3.51 -11.79 -1.09
CA HIS A 65 -3.78 -12.80 -2.09
C HIS A 65 -3.24 -12.41 -3.45
N TYR A 66 -3.35 -11.13 -3.84
CA TYR A 66 -2.86 -10.65 -5.12
C TYR A 66 -1.34 -10.80 -5.25
N ALA A 67 -0.59 -10.32 -4.25
CA ALA A 67 0.88 -10.36 -4.26
C ALA A 67 1.42 -11.78 -4.09
N GLU A 68 0.94 -12.53 -3.10
CA GLU A 68 1.46 -13.87 -2.78
C GLU A 68 1.13 -14.91 -3.87
N SER A 69 -0.03 -14.80 -4.54
CA SER A 69 -0.36 -15.67 -5.69
C SER A 69 0.57 -15.48 -6.89
N ARG A 70 1.35 -14.39 -6.92
CA ARG A 70 2.35 -14.08 -7.95
C ARG A 70 3.78 -14.37 -7.50
N GLY A 71 3.96 -14.96 -6.32
CA GLY A 71 5.27 -15.34 -5.79
C GLY A 71 6.03 -14.21 -5.10
N TYR A 72 5.35 -13.11 -4.77
CA TYR A 72 5.93 -12.00 -4.03
C TYR A 72 5.51 -12.04 -2.56
N SER A 73 6.20 -11.29 -1.71
CA SER A 73 5.86 -11.15 -0.29
C SER A 73 5.51 -9.71 0.05
N LEU A 74 4.86 -9.50 1.20
CA LEU A 74 4.45 -8.18 1.66
C LEU A 74 5.14 -7.85 2.97
N VAL A 75 5.71 -6.66 3.03
CA VAL A 75 6.28 -6.10 4.26
C VAL A 75 5.23 -6.11 5.37
N ARG A 76 5.64 -6.45 6.60
CA ARG A 76 4.71 -6.64 7.73
C ARG A 76 4.87 -5.61 8.83
N GLU A 77 6.02 -4.95 8.90
CA GLU A 77 6.32 -3.94 9.91
C GLU A 77 5.70 -2.58 9.59
N TYR A 78 5.25 -2.36 8.35
CA TYR A 78 4.67 -1.12 7.85
C TYR A 78 3.32 -1.38 7.19
N THR A 79 2.39 -0.45 7.38
CA THR A 79 0.98 -0.61 7.05
C THR A 79 0.42 0.72 6.57
N GLY A 80 -0.67 0.67 5.81
CA GLY A 80 -1.47 1.86 5.59
C GLY A 80 -2.07 2.42 6.86
N HIS A 81 -2.70 3.58 6.73
CA HIS A 81 -3.24 4.33 7.86
C HIS A 81 -4.54 5.04 7.50
N GLY A 82 -5.32 5.38 8.53
CA GLY A 82 -6.31 6.45 8.41
C GLY A 82 -5.61 7.75 8.03
N ILE A 83 -6.28 8.58 7.23
CA ILE A 83 -5.73 9.86 6.82
C ILE A 83 -6.84 10.90 6.71
N GLY A 84 -6.56 12.12 7.17
CA GLY A 84 -7.54 13.20 7.16
C GLY A 84 -6.95 14.52 7.61
N ARG A 85 -7.01 14.78 8.92
CA ARG A 85 -6.44 15.99 9.54
C ARG A 85 -4.99 15.80 9.94
N GLU A 86 -4.66 14.60 10.40
CA GLU A 86 -3.30 14.16 10.70
C GLU A 86 -2.82 13.19 9.61
N MET A 87 -1.49 13.12 9.42
CA MET A 87 -0.90 12.27 8.37
C MET A 87 -1.26 10.81 8.63
N HIS A 88 -1.00 10.33 9.85
CA HIS A 88 -1.31 8.98 10.28
C HIS A 88 -2.39 9.02 11.36
N GLU A 89 -3.58 8.53 11.02
CA GLU A 89 -4.71 8.32 11.90
C GLU A 89 -5.03 6.83 12.01
N GLU A 90 -5.87 6.44 12.98
CA GLU A 90 -6.43 5.09 13.04
C GLU A 90 -7.51 4.89 11.95
N PRO A 91 -7.74 3.65 11.50
CA PRO A 91 -7.03 2.43 11.86
C PRO A 91 -5.73 2.26 11.07
N GLN A 92 -4.78 1.50 11.61
CA GLN A 92 -3.75 0.87 10.77
C GLN A 92 -4.40 -0.12 9.79
N ILE A 93 -3.93 -0.13 8.54
CA ILE A 93 -4.38 -1.05 7.48
C ILE A 93 -3.21 -1.96 7.06
N PRO A 94 -3.02 -3.11 7.72
CA PRO A 94 -2.01 -4.07 7.31
C PRO A 94 -2.21 -4.51 5.87
N ASN A 95 -1.12 -4.68 5.13
CA ASN A 95 -1.17 -5.21 3.76
C ASN A 95 -1.38 -6.74 3.71
N PHE A 96 -1.44 -7.39 4.88
CA PHE A 96 -1.65 -8.82 5.06
C PHE A 96 -2.72 -9.06 6.13
N GLY A 97 -3.53 -10.11 5.99
CA GLY A 97 -4.60 -10.32 6.95
C GLY A 97 -5.59 -11.42 6.58
N ILE A 98 -6.62 -11.54 7.42
CA ILE A 98 -7.68 -12.53 7.29
C ILE A 98 -8.96 -11.82 6.87
N ALA A 99 -9.58 -12.26 5.78
CA ALA A 99 -10.87 -11.74 5.32
C ALA A 99 -11.93 -11.85 6.42
N GLY A 100 -12.78 -10.83 6.54
CA GLY A 100 -13.81 -10.75 7.57
C GLY A 100 -13.30 -10.39 8.97
N SER A 101 -12.04 -9.98 9.13
CA SER A 101 -11.48 -9.51 10.41
C SER A 101 -11.34 -7.98 10.48
N GLY A 102 -11.15 -7.44 11.69
CA GLY A 102 -10.96 -6.01 11.89
C GLY A 102 -12.26 -5.17 11.90
N PRO A 103 -12.14 -3.84 11.97
CA PRO A 103 -13.28 -2.94 12.02
C PRO A 103 -14.11 -2.97 10.73
N VAL A 104 -15.41 -2.68 10.87
CA VAL A 104 -16.31 -2.49 9.73
C VAL A 104 -16.02 -1.14 9.09
N LEU A 105 -15.89 -1.12 7.76
CA LEU A 105 -15.70 0.09 6.99
C LEU A 105 -17.02 0.84 6.90
N ASN A 106 -16.97 2.14 7.18
CA ASN A 106 -18.13 3.01 7.11
C ASN A 106 -17.88 4.14 6.12
N ARG A 107 -18.94 4.59 5.45
CA ARG A 107 -18.91 5.79 4.62
C ARG A 107 -18.22 6.95 5.34
N GLY A 108 -17.31 7.63 4.65
CA GLY A 108 -16.58 8.80 5.14
C GLY A 108 -15.26 8.45 5.82
N MET A 109 -14.97 7.18 6.06
CA MET A 109 -13.61 6.75 6.38
C MET A 109 -12.70 7.00 5.18
N THR A 110 -11.49 7.48 5.46
CA THR A 110 -10.47 7.78 4.44
C THR A 110 -9.17 7.10 4.85
N PHE A 111 -8.53 6.42 3.90
CA PHE A 111 -7.35 5.59 4.16
C PHE A 111 -6.26 5.86 3.13
N ALA A 112 -5.02 5.86 3.56
CA ALA A 112 -3.85 5.62 2.74
C ALA A 112 -3.67 4.09 2.65
N LEU A 113 -3.89 3.52 1.46
CA LEU A 113 -3.59 2.12 1.18
C LEU A 113 -2.26 2.03 0.47
N GLU A 114 -1.27 1.39 1.08
CA GLU A 114 0.15 1.45 0.68
C GLU A 114 0.85 0.08 0.71
N PRO A 115 0.54 -0.84 -0.22
CA PRO A 115 1.26 -2.09 -0.32
C PRO A 115 2.73 -1.90 -0.71
N MET A 116 3.61 -2.38 0.18
CA MET A 116 5.03 -2.58 -0.07
C MET A 116 5.29 -4.06 -0.37
N VAL A 117 5.59 -4.36 -1.63
CA VAL A 117 5.78 -5.72 -2.16
C VAL A 117 7.26 -6.01 -2.36
N ASN A 118 7.75 -7.13 -1.82
CA ASN A 118 9.13 -7.57 -1.97
C ASN A 118 9.24 -8.75 -2.96
N SER A 119 10.33 -8.79 -3.71
CA SER A 119 10.68 -9.94 -4.57
C SER A 119 11.19 -11.15 -3.78
N GLY A 120 11.71 -10.92 -2.59
CA GLY A 120 12.24 -11.95 -1.69
C GLY A 120 11.36 -12.14 -0.46
N ASP A 121 11.97 -12.20 0.72
CA ASP A 121 11.27 -12.35 2.00
C ASP A 121 10.57 -11.05 2.44
N TRP A 122 9.56 -11.17 3.29
CA TRP A 122 8.79 -10.03 3.81
C TRP A 122 9.58 -9.20 4.83
N ARG A 123 10.60 -9.81 5.44
CA ARG A 123 11.36 -9.23 6.54
C ARG A 123 12.11 -7.98 6.10
N THR A 124 12.11 -6.98 6.97
CA THR A 124 12.85 -5.74 6.77
C THR A 124 14.00 -5.60 7.77
N ARG A 125 14.92 -4.67 7.48
CA ARG A 125 15.98 -4.24 8.39
C ARG A 125 16.12 -2.72 8.32
N LEU A 126 16.05 -2.08 9.48
CA LEU A 126 16.29 -0.63 9.61
C LEU A 126 17.77 -0.32 9.42
N GLY A 127 18.06 0.71 8.64
CA GLY A 127 19.39 1.25 8.43
C GLY A 127 19.90 2.05 9.63
N ASP A 128 21.21 2.30 9.65
CA ASP A 128 21.89 3.02 10.74
C ASP A 128 21.44 4.49 10.86
N ASN A 129 20.81 5.04 9.82
CA ASN A 129 20.22 6.38 9.85
C ASN A 129 18.83 6.43 10.51
N HIS A 130 18.32 5.29 10.99
CA HIS A 130 17.01 5.14 11.64
C HIS A 130 15.80 5.52 10.76
N TRP A 131 15.98 5.58 9.44
CA TRP A 131 14.94 5.95 8.48
C TRP A 131 14.85 4.98 7.30
N THR A 132 15.98 4.64 6.69
CA THR A 132 15.98 3.78 5.52
C THR A 132 15.65 2.36 5.92
N VAL A 133 14.63 1.80 5.30
CA VAL A 133 14.20 0.42 5.49
C VAL A 133 14.69 -0.41 4.30
N PHE A 134 15.45 -1.45 4.57
CA PHE A 134 15.92 -2.39 3.56
C PHE A 134 15.13 -3.69 3.65
N THR A 135 14.94 -4.38 2.53
CA THR A 135 14.64 -5.81 2.56
C THR A 135 15.78 -6.54 3.27
N ALA A 136 15.46 -7.50 4.13
CA ALA A 136 16.48 -8.19 4.93
C ALA A 136 17.45 -9.00 4.07
N ASP A 137 17.01 -9.45 2.88
CA ASP A 137 17.79 -10.24 1.92
C ASP A 137 18.41 -9.41 0.79
N GLY A 138 18.18 -8.09 0.75
CA GLY A 138 18.68 -7.20 -0.29
C GLY A 138 17.95 -7.31 -1.64
N SER A 139 16.81 -8.01 -1.70
CA SER A 139 15.96 -8.07 -2.88
C SER A 139 15.24 -6.75 -3.16
N PHE A 140 14.71 -6.59 -4.38
CA PHE A 140 13.92 -5.41 -4.74
C PHE A 140 12.58 -5.36 -4.01
N SER A 141 12.15 -4.14 -3.70
CA SER A 141 10.83 -3.80 -3.18
C SER A 141 10.18 -2.73 -4.06
N ALA A 142 8.86 -2.77 -4.18
CA ALA A 142 8.07 -1.75 -4.86
C ALA A 142 6.93 -1.30 -3.94
N HIS A 143 6.65 0.00 -3.96
CA HIS A 143 5.65 0.68 -3.16
C HIS A 143 4.69 1.46 -4.06
N PHE A 144 3.39 1.25 -3.87
CA PHE A 144 2.35 2.06 -4.47
C PHE A 144 1.36 2.45 -3.39
N GLU A 145 0.80 3.64 -3.50
CA GLU A 145 -0.18 4.10 -2.54
C GLU A 145 -1.24 4.99 -3.18
N HIS A 146 -2.45 4.85 -2.66
CA HIS A 146 -3.51 5.82 -2.85
C HIS A 146 -4.20 6.18 -1.55
N THR A 147 -4.43 7.48 -1.35
CA THR A 147 -5.51 7.95 -0.49
C THR A 147 -6.87 7.64 -1.14
N ILE A 148 -7.73 6.91 -0.42
CA ILE A 148 -9.09 6.55 -0.84
C ILE A 148 -10.14 6.99 0.19
N ALA A 149 -11.35 7.28 -0.27
CA ALA A 149 -12.52 7.55 0.56
C ALA A 149 -13.58 6.46 0.40
N ILE A 150 -14.06 5.91 1.51
CA ILE A 150 -15.17 4.96 1.52
C ILE A 150 -16.48 5.70 1.25
N THR A 151 -17.19 5.31 0.18
CA THR A 151 -18.47 5.91 -0.20
C THR A 151 -19.64 4.95 0.09
N ASN A 152 -20.85 5.30 -0.36
CA ASN A 152 -22.00 4.38 -0.34
C ASN A 152 -21.98 3.38 -1.52
N ALA A 153 -21.04 3.53 -2.44
CA ALA A 153 -20.83 2.69 -3.61
C ALA A 153 -19.34 2.27 -3.64
N GLU A 154 -18.73 2.24 -4.82
CA GLU A 154 -17.28 2.07 -4.98
C GLU A 154 -16.49 3.14 -4.21
N PRO A 155 -15.34 2.78 -3.62
CA PRO A 155 -14.46 3.76 -2.99
C PRO A 155 -13.95 4.74 -4.03
N GLU A 156 -13.80 5.99 -3.63
CA GLU A 156 -13.26 7.05 -4.48
C GLU A 156 -11.75 7.14 -4.25
N VAL A 157 -10.97 7.06 -5.32
CA VAL A 157 -9.51 7.27 -5.26
C VAL A 157 -9.23 8.76 -5.41
N LEU A 158 -8.66 9.38 -4.39
CA LEU A 158 -8.47 10.83 -4.32
C LEU A 158 -7.14 11.31 -4.93
N THR A 159 -6.25 10.38 -5.24
CA THR A 159 -4.85 10.63 -5.64
C THR A 159 -4.49 9.95 -6.96
N ILE A 160 -5.45 9.83 -7.88
CA ILE A 160 -5.18 9.33 -9.24
C ILE A 160 -4.21 10.29 -9.93
N VAL A 161 -3.11 9.73 -10.44
CA VAL A 161 -2.09 10.40 -11.28
C VAL A 161 -2.18 9.93 -12.72
#